data_AF-A0A2M7J7D4-F1
#
_entry.id   AF-A0A2M7J7D4-F1
#
_cell.length_a   1.000
_cell.length_b   1.000
_cell.length_c   1.000
_cell.angle_alpha   90.00
_cell.angle_beta   90.00
_cell.angle_gamma   90.00
#
_symmetry.space_group_name_H-M   'P 1'
#
loop_
_entity.id
_entity.type
_entity.pdbx_description
1 polymer ?
#
loop_
_entity_poly.entity_id
_entity_poly.type
_entity_poly.pdbx_seq_one_letter_code
_entity_poly.pdbx_strand_id
1 'polypeptide(L)'
;MIVTYVSLAFIQTLMNNIKAEKLAKFKTMAYSEAVNWIENNRPDFDADALSTTTLTVVHTGELAEGVPYTLEKEITLSSLGDNGKYKTIRVRVSWTERGEDKELIYATIKAKYD
;
A
#
# COMPACT_ATOMS: atom_id res chain seq x y z
N MET A 1 -6.09 23.63 39.42
CA MET A 1 -5.02 23.29 38.46
C MET A 1 -4.88 21.78 38.19
N ILE A 2 -5.66 20.90 38.84
CA ILE A 2 -5.62 19.43 38.64
C ILE A 2 -6.63 18.96 37.58
N VAL A 3 -7.80 19.59 37.53
CA VAL A 3 -8.90 19.21 36.62
C VAL A 3 -8.51 19.33 35.14
N THR A 4 -7.71 20.34 34.78
CA THR A 4 -7.23 20.57 33.40
C THR A 4 -6.23 19.51 32.91
N TYR A 5 -5.45 18.91 33.80
CA TYR A 5 -4.47 17.86 33.43
C TYR A 5 -5.16 16.53 33.16
N VAL A 6 -6.17 16.19 33.97
CA VAL A 6 -6.96 14.95 33.80
C VAL A 6 -7.76 14.98 32.50
N SER A 7 -8.34 16.14 32.15
CA SER A 7 -9.06 16.30 30.88
C SER A 7 -8.12 16.22 29.66
N LEU A 8 -6.92 16.79 29.74
CA LEU A 8 -5.96 16.76 28.62
C LEU A 8 -5.47 15.34 28.35
N ALA A 9 -5.12 14.59 29.40
CA ALA A 9 -4.71 13.19 29.29
C ALA A 9 -5.82 12.30 28.70
N PHE A 10 -7.08 12.51 29.11
CA PHE A 10 -8.22 11.76 28.58
C PHE A 10 -8.48 12.07 27.09
N ILE A 11 -8.38 13.34 26.68
CA ILE A 11 -8.47 13.74 25.26
C ILE A 11 -7.32 13.13 24.47
N GLN A 12 -6.10 13.07 25.02
CA GLN A 12 -4.94 12.47 24.36
C GLN A 12 -5.11 10.96 24.14
N THR A 13 -5.61 10.23 25.14
CA THR A 13 -5.88 8.80 25.03
C THR A 13 -7.01 8.51 24.04
N LEU A 14 -8.11 9.29 24.07
CA LEU A 14 -9.17 9.19 23.07
C LEU A 14 -8.64 9.48 21.66
N MET A 15 -7.83 10.54 21.50
CA MET A 15 -7.20 10.85 20.21
C MET A 15 -6.28 9.73 19.73
N ASN A 16 -5.52 9.10 20.63
CA ASN A 16 -4.62 8.00 20.28
C ASN A 16 -5.38 6.72 19.89
N ASN A 17 -6.48 6.41 20.59
CA ASN A 17 -7.33 5.26 20.23
C ASN A 17 -8.08 5.50 18.90
N ILE A 18 -8.60 6.71 18.68
CA ILE A 18 -9.23 7.10 17.41
C ILE A 18 -8.20 7.11 16.26
N LYS A 19 -6.95 7.54 16.53
CA LYS A 19 -5.84 7.45 15.56
C LYS A 19 -5.52 6.00 15.22
N ALA A 20 -5.47 5.11 16.20
CA ALA A 20 -5.21 3.69 15.97
C ALA A 20 -6.31 3.01 15.14
N GLU A 21 -7.59 3.28 15.44
CA GLU A 21 -8.72 2.74 14.66
C GLU A 21 -8.78 3.30 13.23
N LYS A 22 -8.56 4.62 13.04
CA LYS A 22 -8.54 5.24 11.70
C LYS A 22 -7.34 4.80 10.88
N LEU A 23 -6.17 4.67 11.50
CA LEU A 23 -4.97 4.13 10.86
C LEU A 23 -5.21 2.68 10.39
N ALA A 24 -5.88 1.86 11.21
CA ALA A 24 -6.27 0.52 10.79
C ALA A 24 -7.25 0.54 9.61
N LYS A 25 -8.21 1.48 9.59
CA LYS A 25 -9.19 1.63 8.50
C LYS A 25 -8.53 2.02 7.17
N PHE A 26 -7.74 3.09 7.13
CA PHE A 26 -7.09 3.51 5.88
C PHE A 26 -6.04 2.51 5.41
N LYS A 27 -5.32 1.87 6.33
CA LYS A 27 -4.42 0.77 5.99
C LYS A 27 -5.17 -0.42 5.39
N THR A 28 -6.36 -0.75 5.90
CA THR A 28 -7.21 -1.81 5.34
C THR A 28 -7.72 -1.43 3.95
N MET A 29 -8.13 -0.17 3.76
CA MET A 29 -8.56 0.34 2.44
C MET A 29 -7.40 0.31 1.43
N ALA A 30 -6.23 0.83 1.81
CA ALA A 30 -5.02 0.79 0.99
C ALA A 30 -4.60 -0.64 0.63
N TYR A 31 -4.71 -1.58 1.58
CA TYR A 31 -4.49 -2.99 1.33
C TYR A 31 -5.50 -3.56 0.33
N SER A 32 -6.79 -3.24 0.50
CA SER A 32 -7.84 -3.67 -0.42
C SER A 32 -7.60 -3.12 -1.83
N GLU A 33 -7.20 -1.86 -1.99
CA GLU A 33 -6.87 -1.28 -3.30
C GLU A 33 -5.68 -1.98 -3.94
N ALA A 34 -4.61 -2.25 -3.16
CA ALA A 34 -3.44 -2.96 -3.66
C ALA A 34 -3.79 -4.38 -4.14
N VAL A 35 -4.58 -5.12 -3.35
CA VAL A 35 -5.02 -6.49 -3.69
C VAL A 35 -5.96 -6.47 -4.88
N ASN A 36 -6.97 -5.58 -4.90
CA ASN A 36 -7.92 -5.46 -5.99
C ASN A 36 -7.21 -5.12 -7.30
N TRP A 37 -6.26 -4.19 -7.27
CA TRP A 37 -5.46 -3.86 -8.45
C TRP A 37 -4.67 -5.09 -8.93
N ILE A 38 -4.03 -5.83 -8.02
CA ILE A 38 -3.29 -7.04 -8.41
C ILE A 38 -4.18 -8.08 -9.02
N GLU A 39 -5.31 -8.42 -8.38
CA GLU A 39 -6.19 -9.48 -8.87
C GLU A 39 -6.82 -9.11 -10.23
N ASN A 40 -7.19 -7.84 -10.43
CA ASN A 40 -7.72 -7.35 -11.71
C ASN A 40 -6.68 -7.33 -12.84
N ASN A 41 -5.41 -7.05 -12.52
CA ASN A 41 -4.33 -6.95 -13.52
C ASN A 41 -3.48 -8.23 -13.59
N ARG A 42 -3.76 -9.24 -12.75
CA ARG A 42 -3.06 -10.53 -12.70
C ARG A 42 -2.95 -11.24 -14.05
N PRO A 43 -3.99 -11.20 -14.92
CA PRO A 43 -3.92 -11.76 -16.27
C PRO A 43 -2.88 -11.05 -17.16
N ASP A 44 -2.70 -9.75 -16.98
CA ASP A 44 -1.86 -8.91 -17.85
C ASP A 44 -0.38 -8.91 -17.46
N PHE A 45 -0.02 -9.51 -16.31
CA PHE A 45 1.37 -9.58 -15.85
C PHE A 45 2.31 -10.36 -16.78
N ASP A 46 1.77 -11.18 -17.67
CA ASP A 46 2.55 -11.87 -18.71
C ASP A 46 2.88 -10.95 -19.88
N ALA A 47 2.01 -10.00 -20.20
CA ALA A 47 2.21 -8.99 -21.24
C ALA A 47 3.06 -7.79 -20.78
N ASP A 48 3.09 -7.54 -19.47
CA ASP A 48 3.92 -6.51 -18.86
C ASP A 48 5.43 -6.78 -19.06
N ALA A 49 6.20 -5.69 -19.09
CA ALA A 49 7.66 -5.71 -19.23
C ALA A 49 8.32 -6.71 -18.27
N LEU A 50 9.40 -7.34 -18.72
CA LEU A 50 10.11 -8.35 -17.93
C LEU A 50 10.56 -7.83 -16.56
N SER A 51 10.95 -6.56 -16.49
CA SER A 51 11.24 -5.83 -15.25
C SER A 51 11.09 -4.32 -15.47
N THR A 52 10.79 -3.59 -14.40
CA THR A 52 10.86 -2.13 -14.34
C THR A 52 11.98 -1.73 -13.37
N THR A 53 12.69 -0.64 -13.69
CA THR A 53 13.81 -0.14 -12.87
C THR A 53 13.35 0.77 -11.74
N THR A 54 12.11 1.26 -11.79
CA THR A 54 11.52 2.20 -10.82
C THR A 54 10.05 1.87 -10.59
N LEU A 55 9.51 2.37 -9.48
CA LEU A 55 8.07 2.46 -9.24
C LEU A 55 7.45 3.36 -10.32
N THR A 56 6.35 2.88 -10.90
CA THR A 56 5.58 3.61 -11.91
C THR A 56 4.19 3.84 -11.36
N VAL A 57 3.73 5.09 -11.36
CA VAL A 57 2.36 5.43 -10.97
C VAL A 57 1.39 4.78 -11.95
N VAL A 58 0.46 3.98 -11.44
CA VAL A 58 -0.56 3.32 -12.25
C VAL A 58 -1.96 3.86 -11.99
N HIS A 59 -2.20 4.39 -10.79
CA HIS A 59 -3.49 4.95 -10.43
C HIS A 59 -3.35 5.98 -9.31
N THR A 60 -4.18 7.01 -9.35
CA THR A 60 -4.34 7.97 -8.26
C THR A 60 -5.83 8.12 -7.97
N GLY A 61 -6.18 8.28 -6.70
CA GLY A 61 -7.58 8.36 -6.28
C GLY A 61 -7.72 8.85 -4.84
N GLU A 62 -8.87 8.56 -4.23
CA GLU A 62 -9.12 8.86 -2.82
C GLU A 62 -9.50 7.57 -2.08
N LEU A 63 -8.82 7.26 -0.96
CA LEU A 63 -9.16 6.10 -0.12
C LEU A 63 -10.45 6.36 0.67
N ALA A 64 -10.67 7.63 1.00
CA ALA A 64 -11.87 8.17 1.60
C ALA A 64 -11.93 9.66 1.24
N GLU A 65 -13.08 10.29 1.46
CA GLU A 65 -13.29 11.72 1.21
C GLU A 65 -12.15 12.56 1.83
N GLY A 66 -11.39 13.24 0.98
CA GLY A 66 -10.27 14.10 1.38
C GLY A 66 -8.98 13.37 1.78
N VAL A 67 -8.85 12.07 1.47
CA VAL A 67 -7.62 11.29 1.68
C VAL A 67 -7.10 10.79 0.32
N PRO A 68 -6.30 11.61 -0.39
CA PRO A 68 -5.75 11.21 -1.68
C PRO A 68 -4.72 10.09 -1.50
N TYR A 69 -4.68 9.19 -2.48
CA TYR A 69 -3.67 8.15 -2.56
C TYR A 69 -3.11 8.00 -3.97
N THR A 70 -1.91 7.44 -4.02
CA THR A 70 -1.19 7.06 -5.22
C THR A 70 -0.87 5.58 -5.14
N LEU A 71 -1.21 4.83 -6.18
CA LEU A 71 -0.84 3.43 -6.37
C LEU A 71 0.24 3.34 -7.44
N GLU A 72 1.35 2.73 -7.06
CA GLU A 72 2.53 2.57 -7.89
C GLU A 72 2.83 1.07 -8.04
N LYS A 73 3.32 0.66 -9.21
CA LYS A 73 3.79 -0.70 -9.47
C LYS A 73 5.28 -0.74 -9.76
N GLU A 74 5.90 -1.85 -9.39
CA GLU A 74 7.26 -2.22 -9.74
C GLU A 74 7.28 -3.71 -10.08
N ILE A 75 7.97 -4.08 -11.17
CA ILE A 75 8.12 -5.47 -11.59
C ILE A 75 9.59 -5.82 -11.53
N THR A 76 9.94 -6.84 -10.75
CA THR A 76 11.31 -7.33 -10.64
C THR A 76 11.39 -8.73 -11.21
N LEU A 77 12.29 -8.95 -12.17
CA LEU A 77 12.65 -10.29 -12.60
C LEU A 77 13.76 -10.82 -11.71
N SER A 78 13.61 -12.03 -11.20
CA SER A 78 14.62 -12.69 -10.39
C SER A 78 14.86 -14.09 -10.91
N SER A 79 16.12 -14.54 -10.81
CA SER A 79 16.52 -15.88 -11.23
C SER A 79 16.38 -16.85 -10.08
N LEU A 80 15.81 -18.03 -10.33
CA LEU A 80 15.75 -19.14 -9.37
C LEU A 80 16.85 -20.17 -9.69
N GLY A 81 18.09 -19.70 -9.89
CA GLY A 81 19.21 -20.54 -10.31
C GLY A 81 18.97 -21.16 -11.68
N ASP A 82 19.22 -22.47 -11.81
CA ASP A 82 18.98 -23.22 -13.05
C ASP A 82 17.50 -23.57 -13.29
N ASN A 83 16.63 -23.27 -12.32
CA ASN A 83 15.21 -23.65 -12.34
C ASN A 83 14.28 -22.59 -12.96
N GLY A 84 14.84 -21.64 -13.72
CA GLY A 84 14.09 -20.62 -14.44
C GLY A 84 14.01 -19.27 -13.73
N LYS A 85 13.18 -18.37 -14.26
CA LYS A 85 13.00 -16.99 -13.75
C LYS A 85 11.60 -16.78 -13.19
N TYR A 86 11.47 -15.91 -12.19
CA TYR A 86 10.18 -15.49 -11.66
C TYR A 86 10.03 -13.98 -11.70
N LYS A 87 8.80 -13.51 -11.91
CA LYS A 87 8.44 -12.11 -11.82
C LYS A 87 7.86 -11.84 -10.43
N THR A 88 8.38 -10.83 -9.76
CA THR A 88 7.80 -10.26 -8.55
C THR A 88 7.10 -8.97 -8.93
N ILE A 89 5.81 -8.86 -8.64
CA ILE A 89 5.05 -7.63 -8.83
C ILE A 89 4.88 -7.03 -7.44
N ARG A 90 5.48 -5.86 -7.25
CA ARG A 90 5.34 -5.05 -6.05
C ARG A 90 4.40 -3.89 -6.35
N VAL A 91 3.42 -3.71 -5.49
CA VAL A 91 2.49 -2.59 -5.51
C VAL A 91 2.68 -1.79 -4.23
N ARG A 92 2.87 -0.49 -4.39
CA ARG A 92 2.93 0.47 -3.29
C ARG A 92 1.70 1.35 -3.36
N VAL A 93 1.00 1.46 -2.23
CA VAL A 93 -0.08 2.43 -2.04
C VAL A 93 0.41 3.45 -1.03
N SER A 94 0.49 4.71 -1.45
CA SER A 94 0.93 5.82 -0.63
C SER A 94 -0.22 6.81 -0.44
N TRP A 95 -0.45 7.27 0.79
CA TRP A 95 -1.49 8.26 1.09
C TRP A 95 -1.02 9.22 2.17
N THR A 96 -1.58 10.43 2.18
CA THR A 96 -1.29 11.42 3.22
C THR A 96 -2.44 11.46 4.22
N GLU A 97 -2.15 11.19 5.49
CA GLU A 97 -3.11 11.30 6.58
C GLU A 97 -2.67 12.39 7.56
N ARG A 98 -3.45 13.47 7.67
CA ARG A 98 -3.21 14.57 8.62
C ARG A 98 -1.80 15.19 8.53
N GLY A 99 -1.26 15.26 7.31
CA GLY A 99 0.08 15.81 7.04
C GLY A 99 1.22 14.83 7.24
N GLU A 100 0.93 13.56 7.56
CA GLU A 100 1.93 12.48 7.58
C GLU A 100 1.73 11.57 6.36
N ASP A 101 2.80 11.34 5.60
CA ASP A 101 2.79 10.37 4.52
C ASP A 101 2.88 8.95 5.08
N LYS A 102 1.98 8.09 4.60
CA LYS A 102 1.92 6.67 4.93
C LYS A 102 2.04 5.87 3.64
N GLU A 103 2.68 4.71 3.75
CA GLU A 103 2.76 3.76 2.64
C GLU A 103 2.44 2.34 3.09
N LEU A 104 1.87 1.58 2.17
CA LEU A 104 1.67 0.15 2.26
C LEU A 104 2.26 -0.49 1.02
N ILE A 105 3.13 -1.47 1.23
CA ILE A 105 3.74 -2.24 0.15
C ILE A 105 3.16 -3.65 0.21
N TYR A 106 2.62 -4.12 -0.91
CA TYR A 106 2.17 -5.48 -1.10
C TYR A 106 2.88 -6.07 -2.31
N ALA A 107 3.37 -7.31 -2.19
CA ALA A 107 4.10 -7.97 -3.26
C ALA A 107 3.53 -9.35 -3.50
N THR A 108 3.42 -9.72 -4.77
CA THR A 108 3.04 -11.06 -5.22
C THR A 108 4.11 -11.63 -6.16
N ILE A 109 4.26 -12.95 -6.15
CA ILE A 109 5.23 -13.66 -6.98
C ILE A 109 4.47 -14.51 -7.98
N LYS A 110 4.79 -14.36 -9.26
CA LYS A 110 4.34 -15.26 -10.32
C LYS A 110 5.52 -16.11 -10.78
N ALA A 111 5.49 -17.39 -10.42
CA ALA A 111 6.46 -18.38 -10.86
C ALA A 111 6.00 -19.01 -12.18
N LYS A 112 6.35 -18.38 -13.31
CA LYS A 112 6.52 -19.08 -14.59
C LYS A 112 7.21 -18.17 -15.61
N TYR A 113 8.45 -18.48 -15.94
CA TYR A 113 9.04 -18.15 -17.24
C TYR A 113 9.93 -19.34 -17.61
N ASP A 114 9.40 -20.16 -18.50
CA ASP A 114 10.11 -21.18 -19.29
C ASP A 114 9.97 -20.74 -20.75
#